data_AF-A0A6P4B8D9-F1
#
_entry.id   AF-A0A6P4B8D9-F1
#
_cell.length_a   1.000
_cell.length_b   1.000
_cell.length_c   1.000
_cell.angle_alpha   90.00
_cell.angle_beta   90.00
_cell.angle_gamma   90.00
#
_symmetry.space_group_name_H-M   'P 1'
#
loop_
_entity.id
_entity.type
_entity.pdbx_description
1 polymer ?
#
loop_
_entity_poly.entity_id
_entity_poly.type
_entity_poly.pdbx_seq_one_letter_code
_entity_poly.pdbx_strand_id
1 'polypeptide(L)'
;MTPLAFSQFYEKWFDLLHHLVNQLSDFASSIANSKEEYISPLVAAKQEEKLAQLIGKVMLHHEEYFRAKSLITENDPLSVVASPWATTLERSLHWVTGWRPTTAFHLVYTESSVLFESHIGDILRGVNTGDLGDLSPTQFRRVSELQCDTVKEENQITDELSDWQDTASHLMGPRAESKERIERLICIIKKADDLRLRTMRSVVRLLSPQQAIEFLIASAEMLVGIRGWGSNHDCPRGR
;
A
#
# COMPACT_ATOMS: atom_id res chain seq x y z
N MET A 1 8.55 -10.10 -19.01
CA MET A 1 8.56 -10.96 -17.81
C MET A 1 7.41 -11.95 -17.94
N THR A 2 7.64 -13.24 -17.67
CA THR A 2 6.58 -14.28 -17.76
C THR A 2 5.77 -14.35 -16.46
N PRO A 3 4.54 -14.92 -16.48
CA PRO A 3 3.74 -15.13 -15.26
C PRO A 3 4.47 -15.91 -14.16
N LEU A 4 5.18 -16.98 -14.53
CA LEU A 4 5.97 -17.77 -13.59
C LEU A 4 7.10 -16.97 -12.97
N ALA A 5 7.83 -16.18 -13.77
CA ALA A 5 8.90 -15.33 -13.28
C ALA A 5 8.38 -14.24 -12.35
N PHE A 6 7.22 -13.65 -12.65
CA PHE A 6 6.59 -12.66 -11.78
C PHE A 6 6.11 -13.29 -10.47
N SER A 7 5.53 -14.49 -10.51
CA SER A 7 5.13 -15.21 -9.29
C SER A 7 6.33 -15.47 -8.36
N GLN A 8 7.46 -15.94 -8.90
CA GLN A 8 8.70 -16.12 -8.12
C GLN A 8 9.26 -14.79 -7.58
N PHE A 9 9.15 -13.72 -8.35
CA PHE A 9 9.50 -12.38 -7.88
C PHE A 9 8.58 -11.93 -6.74
N TYR A 10 7.26 -12.15 -6.87
CA TYR A 10 6.26 -11.75 -5.90
C TYR A 10 6.46 -12.42 -4.54
N GLU A 11 6.73 -13.73 -4.51
CA GLU A 11 7.03 -14.44 -3.25
C GLU A 11 8.23 -13.81 -2.53
N LYS A 12 9.35 -13.61 -3.26
CA LYS A 12 10.55 -12.98 -2.69
C LYS A 12 10.30 -11.55 -2.23
N TRP A 13 9.52 -10.80 -3.00
CA TRP A 13 9.14 -9.44 -2.65
C TRP A 13 8.31 -9.41 -1.37
N PHE A 14 7.38 -10.35 -1.21
CA PHE A 14 6.55 -10.47 -0.03
C PHE A 14 7.35 -10.89 1.21
N ASP A 15 8.25 -11.87 1.09
CA ASP A 15 9.15 -12.27 2.17
C ASP A 15 10.03 -11.09 2.65
N LEU A 16 10.55 -10.32 1.69
CA LEU A 16 11.34 -9.13 2.01
C LEU A 16 10.50 -8.02 2.66
N LEU A 17 9.24 -7.84 2.23
CA LEU A 17 8.32 -6.91 2.88
C LEU A 17 8.15 -7.29 4.35
N HIS A 18 7.90 -8.57 4.65
CA HIS A 18 7.76 -9.05 6.02
C HIS A 18 9.01 -8.78 6.86
N HIS A 19 10.21 -8.97 6.29
CA HIS A 19 11.46 -8.68 6.99
C HIS A 19 11.65 -7.18 7.25
N LEU A 20 11.34 -6.32 6.26
CA LEU A 20 11.42 -4.87 6.41
C LEU A 20 10.47 -4.34 7.49
N VAL A 21 9.26 -4.91 7.57
CA VAL A 21 8.26 -4.54 8.58
C VAL A 21 8.73 -4.90 9.98
N ASN A 22 9.27 -6.11 10.17
CA ASN A 22 9.84 -6.50 11.47
C ASN A 22 10.96 -5.54 11.89
N GLN A 23 11.84 -5.14 10.96
CA GLN A 23 12.88 -4.14 11.26
C GLN A 23 12.30 -2.77 11.63
N LEU A 24 11.22 -2.33 10.97
CA LEU A 24 10.51 -1.10 11.30
C LEU A 24 9.90 -1.17 12.70
N SER A 25 9.19 -2.27 13.00
CA SER A 25 8.54 -2.48 14.29
C SER A 25 9.56 -2.55 15.44
N ASP A 26 10.64 -3.30 15.28
CA ASP A 26 11.72 -3.38 16.27
C ASP A 26 12.32 -1.99 16.55
N PHE A 27 12.52 -1.20 15.49
CA PHE A 27 13.05 0.16 15.64
C PHE A 27 12.03 1.10 16.30
N ALA A 28 10.75 1.04 15.92
CA ALA A 28 9.70 1.83 16.54
C ALA A 28 9.55 1.52 18.05
N SER A 29 9.58 0.24 18.43
CA SER A 29 9.57 -0.18 19.84
C SER A 29 10.80 0.30 20.61
N SER A 30 11.99 0.24 19.99
CA SER A 30 13.22 0.79 20.60
C SER A 30 13.11 2.29 20.88
N ILE A 31 12.44 3.04 19.99
CA ILE A 31 12.22 4.48 20.17
C ILE A 31 11.23 4.73 21.31
N ALA A 32 10.10 4.02 21.32
CA ALA A 32 9.08 4.17 22.36
C ALA A 32 9.66 3.95 23.77
N ASN A 33 10.48 2.91 23.93
CA ASN A 33 11.13 2.59 25.21
C ASN A 33 12.18 3.61 25.65
N SER A 34 12.70 4.43 24.72
CA SER A 34 13.71 5.45 25.02
C SER A 34 13.14 6.82 25.38
N LYS A 35 11.82 7.04 25.21
CA LYS A 35 11.17 8.35 25.45
C LYS A 35 11.22 8.81 26.91
N GLU A 36 11.49 7.91 27.86
CA GLU A 36 11.61 8.23 29.29
C GLU A 36 13.02 8.75 29.69
N GLU A 37 14.01 8.66 28.80
CA GLU A 37 15.40 9.05 29.07
C GLU A 37 15.78 10.34 28.32
N TYR A 38 16.66 11.17 28.91
CA TYR A 38 17.16 12.36 28.21
C TYR A 38 17.98 11.95 26.98
N ILE A 39 17.43 12.21 25.79
CA ILE A 39 18.12 11.95 24.52
C ILE A 39 18.89 13.21 24.10
N SER A 40 20.21 13.10 23.95
CA SER A 40 21.02 14.20 23.43
C SER A 40 20.62 14.56 21.98
N PRO A 41 20.76 15.84 21.56
CA PRO A 41 20.39 16.26 20.20
C PRO A 41 21.06 15.45 19.08
N LEU A 42 22.29 14.98 19.31
CA LEU A 42 23.02 14.15 18.37
C LEU A 42 22.37 12.76 18.18
N VAL A 43 21.81 12.18 19.23
CA VAL A 43 21.13 10.88 19.18
C VAL A 43 19.77 11.02 18.49
N ALA A 44 19.02 12.09 18.80
CA ALA A 44 17.76 12.39 18.12
C ALA A 44 17.95 12.57 16.60
N ALA A 45 18.99 13.31 16.17
CA ALA A 45 19.30 13.49 14.75
C ALA A 45 19.66 12.16 14.05
N LYS A 46 20.44 11.29 14.71
CA LYS A 46 20.77 9.95 14.16
C LYS A 46 19.55 9.05 14.05
N GLN A 47 18.63 9.15 15.01
CA GLN A 47 17.37 8.41 14.99
C GLN A 47 16.50 8.87 13.82
N GLU A 48 16.35 10.18 13.63
CA GLU A 48 15.62 10.76 12.50
C GLU A 48 16.21 10.36 11.14
N GLU A 49 17.54 10.38 11.01
CA GLU A 49 18.22 9.91 9.80
C GLU A 49 17.91 8.43 9.53
N LYS A 50 17.95 7.58 10.56
CA LYS A 50 17.63 6.17 10.45
C LYS A 50 16.15 5.94 10.10
N LEU A 51 15.22 6.73 10.66
CA LEU A 51 13.79 6.71 10.29
C LEU A 51 13.64 7.00 8.79
N ALA A 52 14.26 8.08 8.30
CA ALA A 52 14.21 8.46 6.90
C ALA A 52 14.80 7.39 5.97
N GLN A 53 15.91 6.75 6.37
CA GLN A 53 16.51 5.64 5.63
C GLN A 53 15.57 4.42 5.54
N LEU A 54 14.91 4.05 6.64
CA LEU A 54 13.98 2.91 6.66
C LEU A 54 12.72 3.18 5.82
N ILE A 55 12.15 4.38 5.93
CA ILE A 55 11.05 4.83 5.06
C ILE A 55 11.46 4.75 3.59
N GLY A 56 12.66 5.26 3.27
CA GLY A 56 13.20 5.20 1.91
C GLY A 56 13.33 3.77 1.37
N LYS A 57 13.77 2.83 2.20
CA LYS A 57 13.86 1.40 1.82
C LYS A 57 12.49 0.80 1.50
N VAL A 58 11.48 1.06 2.33
CA VAL A 58 10.12 0.55 2.09
C VAL A 58 9.50 1.18 0.84
N MET A 59 9.68 2.48 0.64
CA MET A 59 9.20 3.14 -0.59
C MET A 59 9.87 2.58 -1.83
N LEU A 60 11.19 2.36 -1.80
CA LEU A 60 11.93 1.74 -2.91
C LEU A 60 11.42 0.31 -3.17
N HIS A 61 11.13 -0.46 -2.12
CA HIS A 61 10.59 -1.82 -2.23
C HIS A 61 9.24 -1.85 -2.96
N HIS A 62 8.36 -0.88 -2.70
CA HIS A 62 7.10 -0.74 -3.45
C HIS A 62 7.33 -0.27 -4.90
N GLU A 63 8.27 0.64 -5.14
CA GLU A 63 8.64 1.08 -6.50
C GLU A 63 9.14 -0.10 -7.35
N GLU A 64 9.95 -0.99 -6.77
CA GLU A 64 10.44 -2.19 -7.44
C GLU A 64 9.30 -3.16 -7.80
N TYR A 65 8.31 -3.33 -6.92
CA TYR A 65 7.12 -4.12 -7.19
C TYR A 65 6.34 -3.56 -8.39
N PHE A 66 6.01 -2.28 -8.40
CA PHE A 66 5.26 -1.69 -9.51
C PHE A 66 6.07 -1.65 -10.81
N ARG A 67 7.39 -1.52 -10.74
CA ARG A 67 8.26 -1.65 -11.91
C ARG A 67 8.20 -3.06 -12.50
N ALA A 68 8.34 -4.10 -11.67
CA ALA A 68 8.24 -5.49 -12.10
C ALA A 68 6.84 -5.81 -12.63
N LYS A 69 5.79 -5.30 -11.97
CA LYS A 69 4.40 -5.48 -12.37
C LYS A 69 4.13 -4.84 -13.72
N SER A 70 4.64 -3.64 -13.97
CA SER A 70 4.55 -2.98 -15.29
C SER A 70 5.15 -3.84 -16.41
N LEU A 71 6.29 -4.51 -16.15
CA LEU A 71 6.90 -5.41 -17.13
C LEU A 71 6.02 -6.62 -17.46
N ILE A 72 5.35 -7.26 -16.50
CA ILE A 72 4.42 -8.34 -16.81
C ILE A 72 3.14 -7.81 -17.47
N THR A 73 2.63 -6.65 -17.06
CA THR A 73 1.45 -6.02 -17.68
C THR A 73 1.65 -5.78 -19.18
N GLU A 74 2.83 -5.34 -19.62
CA GLU A 74 3.15 -5.15 -21.04
C GLU A 74 3.17 -6.46 -21.83
N ASN A 75 3.53 -7.58 -21.19
CA ASN A 75 3.69 -8.87 -21.87
C ASN A 75 2.42 -9.72 -21.83
N ASP A 76 1.72 -9.73 -20.69
CA ASP A 76 0.54 -10.55 -20.44
C ASP A 76 -0.38 -9.88 -19.40
N PRO A 77 -1.17 -8.86 -19.82
CA PRO A 77 -2.07 -8.14 -18.91
C PRO A 77 -3.21 -9.02 -18.39
N LEU A 78 -3.62 -10.06 -19.13
CA LEU A 78 -4.67 -10.98 -18.69
C LEU A 78 -4.18 -11.85 -17.51
N SER A 79 -2.92 -12.28 -17.54
CA SER A 79 -2.32 -12.94 -16.37
C SER A 79 -2.25 -12.02 -15.16
N VAL A 80 -2.04 -10.70 -15.35
CA VAL A 80 -2.10 -9.73 -14.24
C VAL A 80 -3.50 -9.61 -13.67
N VAL A 81 -4.53 -9.58 -14.51
CA VAL A 81 -5.92 -9.61 -14.06
C VAL A 81 -6.24 -10.90 -13.30
N ALA A 82 -5.77 -12.05 -13.79
CA ALA A 82 -5.97 -13.34 -13.12
C ALA A 82 -5.18 -13.45 -11.81
N SER A 83 -4.05 -12.75 -11.67
CA SER A 83 -3.18 -12.72 -10.48
C SER A 83 -2.92 -14.11 -9.87
N PRO A 84 -2.38 -15.09 -10.63
CA PRO A 84 -2.17 -16.46 -10.14
C PRO A 84 -1.20 -16.58 -8.95
N TRP A 85 -0.42 -15.54 -8.65
CA TRP A 85 0.49 -15.46 -7.50
C TRP A 85 -0.20 -14.98 -6.19
N ALA A 86 -1.41 -14.43 -6.30
CA ALA A 86 -2.19 -13.97 -5.15
C ALA A 86 -3.11 -15.09 -4.65
N THR A 87 -3.43 -15.11 -3.36
CA THR A 87 -4.43 -15.99 -2.77
C THR A 87 -5.85 -15.64 -3.22
N THR A 88 -6.83 -16.53 -3.02
CA THR A 88 -8.24 -16.25 -3.35
C THR A 88 -8.75 -15.00 -2.65
N LEU A 89 -8.39 -14.81 -1.38
CA LEU A 89 -8.77 -13.64 -0.61
C LEU A 89 -8.13 -12.37 -1.16
N GLU A 90 -6.82 -12.36 -1.44
CA GLU A 90 -6.15 -11.20 -2.02
C GLU A 90 -6.83 -10.77 -3.32
N ARG A 91 -7.12 -11.73 -4.21
CA ARG A 91 -7.83 -11.46 -5.47
C ARG A 91 -9.24 -10.91 -5.25
N SER A 92 -9.95 -11.37 -4.22
CA SER A 92 -11.31 -10.87 -3.91
C SER A 92 -11.34 -9.41 -3.46
N LEU A 93 -10.20 -8.89 -2.99
CA LEU A 93 -10.04 -7.51 -2.51
C LEU A 93 -9.43 -6.58 -3.58
N HIS A 94 -9.14 -7.09 -4.78
CA HIS A 94 -8.57 -6.28 -5.85
C HIS A 94 -9.59 -5.27 -6.40
N TRP A 95 -9.17 -4.01 -6.46
CA TRP A 95 -9.69 -3.01 -7.37
C TRP A 95 -8.78 -2.95 -8.60
N VAL A 96 -9.30 -3.23 -9.80
CA VAL A 96 -8.52 -3.43 -11.04
C VAL A 96 -7.57 -4.64 -10.94
N THR A 97 -6.39 -4.49 -10.33
CA THR A 97 -5.37 -5.56 -10.17
C THR A 97 -4.55 -5.43 -8.87
N GLY A 98 -5.12 -4.80 -7.83
CA GLY A 98 -4.47 -4.61 -6.53
C GLY A 98 -5.36 -3.88 -5.53
N TRP A 99 -4.85 -3.50 -4.36
CA TRP A 99 -5.62 -2.77 -3.34
C TRP A 99 -6.14 -1.42 -3.86
N ARG A 100 -7.26 -0.93 -3.32
CA ARG A 100 -7.85 0.35 -3.73
C ARG A 100 -7.13 1.51 -3.02
N PRO A 101 -6.60 2.53 -3.72
CA PRO A 101 -5.84 3.64 -3.11
C PRO A 101 -6.47 4.28 -1.86
N THR A 102 -7.80 4.36 -1.81
CA THR A 102 -8.57 4.84 -0.65
C THR A 102 -8.34 4.07 0.64
N THR A 103 -7.93 2.79 0.57
CA THR A 103 -7.53 1.99 1.73
C THR A 103 -6.40 2.62 2.53
N ALA A 104 -5.48 3.36 1.89
CA ALA A 104 -4.41 4.05 2.59
C ALA A 104 -4.95 5.11 3.57
N PHE A 105 -5.99 5.86 3.20
CA PHE A 105 -6.60 6.85 4.09
C PHE A 105 -7.39 6.19 5.21
N HIS A 106 -8.10 5.09 4.90
CA HIS A 106 -8.78 4.31 5.94
C HIS A 106 -7.81 3.85 7.01
N LEU A 107 -6.63 3.35 6.62
CA LEU A 107 -5.57 3.01 7.57
C LEU A 107 -5.14 4.21 8.40
N VAL A 108 -4.85 5.36 7.78
CA VAL A 108 -4.48 6.58 8.52
C VAL A 108 -5.56 6.94 9.56
N TYR A 109 -6.83 6.93 9.20
CA TYR A 109 -7.92 7.28 10.13
C TYR A 109 -8.13 6.23 11.22
N THR A 110 -8.04 4.95 10.89
CA THR A 110 -8.20 3.86 11.85
C THR A 110 -7.05 3.86 12.86
N GLU A 111 -5.80 3.88 12.40
CA GLU A 111 -4.62 3.87 13.28
C GLU A 111 -4.54 5.13 14.14
N SER A 112 -4.82 6.30 13.56
CA SER A 112 -4.86 7.55 14.34
C SER A 112 -5.96 7.54 15.40
N SER A 113 -7.14 7.00 15.09
CA SER A 113 -8.22 6.88 16.08
C SER A 113 -7.84 5.94 17.22
N VAL A 114 -7.26 4.77 16.91
CA VAL A 114 -6.83 3.79 17.93
C VAL A 114 -5.76 4.38 18.85
N LEU A 115 -4.75 5.05 18.30
CA LEU A 115 -3.68 5.66 19.09
C LEU A 115 -4.16 6.89 19.87
N PHE A 116 -5.03 7.69 19.28
CA PHE A 116 -5.66 8.81 19.99
C PHE A 116 -6.46 8.32 21.22
N GLU A 117 -7.23 7.24 21.07
CA GLU A 117 -7.99 6.64 22.17
C GLU A 117 -7.08 6.06 23.26
N SER A 118 -5.99 5.38 22.89
CA SER A 118 -5.04 4.83 23.87
C SER A 118 -4.27 5.90 24.64
N HIS A 119 -4.01 7.05 24.03
CA HIS A 119 -3.23 8.15 24.62
C HIS A 119 -4.07 9.34 25.06
N ILE A 120 -5.41 9.23 25.08
CA ILE A 120 -6.30 10.37 25.36
C ILE A 120 -6.00 11.06 26.71
N GLY A 121 -5.62 10.29 27.73
CA GLY A 121 -5.25 10.83 29.04
C GLY A 121 -4.01 11.72 29.00
N ASP A 122 -3.03 11.36 28.18
CA ASP A 122 -1.77 12.09 28.00
C ASP A 122 -1.98 13.31 27.10
N ILE A 123 -2.76 13.16 26.02
CA ILE A 123 -3.15 14.26 25.12
C ILE A 123 -3.90 15.35 25.90
N LEU A 124 -4.87 14.98 26.75
CA LEU A 124 -5.62 15.94 27.58
C LEU A 124 -4.74 16.66 28.62
N ARG A 125 -3.58 16.07 28.96
CA ARG A 125 -2.55 16.70 29.81
C ARG A 125 -1.54 17.53 29.02
N GLY A 126 -1.70 17.63 27.69
CA GLY A 126 -0.81 18.34 26.80
C GLY A 126 0.48 17.60 26.46
N VAL A 127 0.55 16.29 26.74
CA VAL A 127 1.68 15.44 26.35
C VAL A 127 1.48 15.01 24.89
N ASN A 128 2.47 15.30 24.05
CA ASN A 128 2.50 14.87 22.66
C ASN A 128 3.41 13.65 22.54
N THR A 129 2.84 12.55 22.08
CA THR A 129 3.51 11.27 21.80
C THR A 129 4.22 11.28 20.44
N GLY A 130 3.84 12.16 19.52
CA GLY A 130 4.41 12.32 18.19
C GLY A 130 4.04 11.19 17.21
N ASP A 131 3.14 10.30 17.62
CA ASP A 131 2.63 9.18 16.84
C ASP A 131 1.43 9.61 15.95
N LEU A 132 0.77 8.67 15.29
CA LEU A 132 -0.41 8.91 14.45
C LEU A 132 -1.63 9.39 15.26
N GLY A 133 -1.69 9.17 16.58
CA GLY A 133 -2.70 9.76 17.46
C GLY A 133 -2.59 11.29 17.58
N ASP A 134 -1.40 11.84 17.30
CA ASP A 134 -1.11 13.28 17.36
C ASP A 134 -1.16 13.99 15.99
N LEU A 135 -1.94 13.45 15.03
CA LEU A 135 -2.14 14.14 13.76
C LEU A 135 -2.72 15.54 13.98
N SER A 136 -2.01 16.55 13.47
CA SER A 136 -2.46 17.93 13.58
C SER A 136 -3.69 18.22 12.71
N PRO A 137 -4.51 19.23 13.05
CA PRO A 137 -5.65 19.62 12.21
C PRO A 137 -5.27 19.96 10.76
N THR A 138 -4.05 20.47 10.53
CA THR A 138 -3.53 20.74 9.18
C THR A 138 -3.16 19.45 8.44
N GLN A 139 -2.61 18.45 9.13
CA GLN A 139 -2.36 17.13 8.55
C GLN A 139 -3.67 16.45 8.17
N PHE A 140 -4.68 16.41 9.05
CA PHE A 140 -6.01 15.86 8.74
C PHE A 140 -6.63 16.51 7.51
N ARG A 141 -6.58 17.85 7.41
CA ARG A 141 -7.10 18.55 6.24
C ARG A 141 -6.39 18.12 4.95
N ARG A 142 -5.05 18.05 4.96
CA ARG A 142 -4.26 17.65 3.79
C ARG A 142 -4.50 16.19 3.40
N VAL A 143 -4.68 15.30 4.37
CA VAL A 143 -5.04 13.89 4.13
C VAL A 143 -6.44 13.81 3.50
N SER A 144 -7.41 14.59 3.98
CA SER A 144 -8.76 14.65 3.43
C SER A 144 -8.81 15.24 2.01
N GLU A 145 -8.03 16.29 1.73
CA GLU A 145 -7.86 16.86 0.39
C GLU A 145 -7.25 15.83 -0.58
N LEU A 146 -6.17 15.15 -0.16
CA LEU A 146 -5.52 14.10 -0.94
C LEU A 146 -6.46 12.91 -1.20
N GLN A 147 -7.30 12.55 -0.22
CA GLN A 147 -8.33 11.53 -0.38
C GLN A 147 -9.36 11.95 -1.43
N CYS A 148 -9.85 13.18 -1.39
CA CYS A 148 -10.79 13.70 -2.39
C CYS A 148 -10.21 13.59 -3.80
N ASP A 149 -8.94 13.98 -4.00
CA ASP A 149 -8.29 13.91 -5.31
C ASP A 149 -8.04 12.47 -5.76
N THR A 150 -7.63 11.60 -4.84
CA THR A 150 -7.47 10.16 -5.11
C THR A 150 -8.79 9.52 -5.52
N VAL A 151 -9.91 9.84 -4.85
CA VAL A 151 -11.24 9.32 -5.18
C VAL A 151 -11.67 9.76 -6.59
N LYS A 152 -11.36 11.00 -7.00
CA LYS A 152 -11.67 11.45 -8.37
C LYS A 152 -10.93 10.61 -9.41
N GLU A 153 -9.64 10.36 -9.21
CA GLU A 153 -8.83 9.53 -10.12
C GLU A 153 -9.29 8.06 -10.09
N GLU A 154 -9.63 7.50 -8.93
CA GLU A 154 -10.20 6.15 -8.83
C GLU A 154 -11.50 6.01 -9.62
N ASN A 155 -12.39 7.00 -9.54
CA ASN A 155 -13.64 6.99 -10.29
C ASN A 155 -13.37 7.05 -11.79
N GLN A 156 -12.47 7.92 -12.24
CA GLN A 156 -12.08 7.99 -13.66
C GLN A 156 -11.53 6.65 -14.17
N ILE A 157 -10.66 5.98 -13.40
CA ILE A 157 -10.10 4.67 -13.77
C ILE A 157 -11.19 3.59 -13.77
N THR A 158 -12.14 3.67 -12.85
CA THR A 158 -13.28 2.75 -12.79
C THR A 158 -14.22 2.93 -13.98
N ASP A 159 -14.47 4.18 -14.39
CA ASP A 159 -15.26 4.50 -15.58
C ASP A 159 -14.57 3.97 -16.84
N GLU A 160 -13.25 4.19 -16.99
CA GLU A 160 -12.47 3.64 -18.11
C GLU A 160 -12.51 2.10 -18.15
N LEU A 161 -12.49 1.44 -16.99
CA LEU A 161 -12.62 -0.01 -16.89
C LEU A 161 -14.05 -0.48 -17.25
N SER A 162 -15.08 0.26 -16.83
CA SER A 162 -16.48 -0.02 -17.19
C SER A 162 -16.67 0.07 -18.70
N ASP A 163 -16.20 1.16 -19.33
CA ASP A 163 -16.25 1.34 -20.79
C ASP A 163 -15.53 0.22 -21.53
N TRP A 164 -14.38 -0.23 -20.98
CA TRP A 164 -13.65 -1.36 -21.52
C TRP A 164 -14.44 -2.67 -21.42
N GLN A 165 -15.12 -2.92 -20.28
CA GLN A 165 -15.96 -4.10 -20.07
C GLN A 165 -17.20 -4.11 -20.96
N ASP A 166 -17.87 -2.97 -21.13
CA ASP A 166 -19.04 -2.84 -22.01
C ASP A 166 -18.66 -3.14 -23.45
N THR A 167 -17.52 -2.59 -23.91
CA THR A 167 -16.98 -2.90 -25.24
C THR A 167 -16.55 -4.37 -25.35
N ALA A 168 -16.04 -4.95 -24.26
CA ALA A 168 -15.66 -6.35 -24.23
C ALA A 168 -16.87 -7.26 -24.42
N SER A 169 -18.04 -6.97 -23.83
CA SER A 169 -19.27 -7.79 -23.92
C SER A 169 -19.69 -8.18 -25.35
N HIS A 170 -19.28 -7.41 -26.36
CA HIS A 170 -19.40 -7.72 -27.78
C HIS A 170 -18.25 -8.61 -28.30
N LEU A 171 -17.84 -9.65 -27.56
CA LEU A 171 -16.59 -10.45 -27.74
C LEU A 171 -16.40 -11.14 -29.11
N MET A 172 -17.38 -11.08 -30.02
CA MET A 172 -17.31 -11.69 -31.35
C MET A 172 -16.86 -10.71 -32.45
N GLY A 173 -15.93 -9.81 -32.11
CA GLY A 173 -15.36 -8.81 -33.04
C GLY A 173 -14.06 -9.27 -33.73
N PRO A 174 -13.62 -8.59 -34.81
CA PRO A 174 -12.35 -8.85 -35.50
C PRO A 174 -11.11 -8.81 -34.58
N ARG A 175 -10.07 -9.59 -34.93
CA ARG A 175 -8.79 -9.69 -34.18
C ARG A 175 -8.07 -8.34 -33.95
N ALA A 176 -8.24 -7.37 -34.85
CA ALA A 176 -7.65 -6.04 -34.69
C ALA A 176 -8.24 -5.28 -33.49
N GLU A 177 -9.56 -5.42 -33.26
CA GLU A 177 -10.24 -4.84 -32.09
C GLU A 177 -9.76 -5.50 -30.79
N SER A 178 -9.42 -6.79 -30.82
CA SER A 178 -8.86 -7.48 -29.65
C SER A 178 -7.53 -6.87 -29.20
N LYS A 179 -6.67 -6.44 -30.14
CA LYS A 179 -5.37 -5.85 -29.80
C LYS A 179 -5.52 -4.48 -29.13
N GLU A 180 -6.35 -3.61 -29.70
CA GLU A 180 -6.66 -2.29 -29.14
C GLU A 180 -7.26 -2.40 -27.73
N ARG A 181 -8.14 -3.38 -27.51
CA ARG A 181 -8.72 -3.66 -26.19
C ARG A 181 -7.63 -4.07 -25.18
N ILE A 182 -6.68 -4.90 -25.58
CA ILE A 182 -5.55 -5.28 -24.72
C ILE A 182 -4.67 -4.06 -24.39
N GLU A 183 -4.37 -3.21 -25.37
CA GLU A 183 -3.60 -1.97 -25.15
C GLU A 183 -4.32 -1.00 -24.19
N ARG A 184 -5.65 -0.85 -24.31
CA ARG A 184 -6.47 -0.08 -23.36
C ARG A 184 -6.43 -0.67 -21.95
N LEU A 185 -6.53 -1.99 -21.80
CA LEU A 185 -6.45 -2.66 -20.50
C LEU A 185 -5.08 -2.45 -19.83
N ILE A 186 -3.99 -2.52 -20.60
CA ILE A 186 -2.63 -2.21 -20.12
C ILE A 186 -2.57 -0.79 -19.55
N CYS A 187 -3.16 0.18 -20.25
CA CYS A 187 -3.21 1.58 -19.80
C CYS A 187 -3.97 1.72 -18.47
N ILE A 188 -5.15 1.10 -18.35
CA ILE A 188 -5.97 1.12 -17.13
C ILE A 188 -5.20 0.53 -15.94
N ILE A 189 -4.56 -0.64 -16.13
CA ILE A 189 -3.76 -1.29 -15.08
C ILE A 189 -2.62 -0.37 -14.61
N LYS A 190 -1.89 0.23 -15.56
CA LYS A 190 -0.78 1.13 -15.24
C LYS A 190 -1.23 2.40 -14.53
N LYS A 191 -2.35 3.01 -14.93
CA LYS A 191 -2.95 4.16 -14.24
C LYS A 191 -3.30 3.81 -12.79
N ALA A 192 -3.91 2.64 -12.58
CA ALA A 192 -4.26 2.17 -11.23
C ALA A 192 -3.01 1.95 -10.36
N ASP A 193 -1.96 1.35 -10.92
CA ASP A 193 -0.70 1.10 -10.21
C ASP A 193 0.09 2.39 -9.92
N ASP A 194 0.10 3.34 -10.85
CA ASP A 194 0.67 4.67 -10.64
C ASP A 194 -0.06 5.43 -9.53
N LEU A 195 -1.41 5.40 -9.53
CA LEU A 195 -2.21 6.02 -8.47
C LEU A 195 -1.89 5.43 -7.10
N ARG A 196 -1.80 4.10 -6.96
CA ARG A 196 -1.39 3.44 -5.70
C ARG A 196 -0.06 3.96 -5.16
N LEU A 197 0.95 4.00 -6.03
CA LEU A 197 2.29 4.42 -5.64
C LEU A 197 2.33 5.92 -5.29
N ARG A 198 1.65 6.77 -6.08
CA ARG A 198 1.52 8.21 -5.80
C ARG A 198 0.76 8.48 -4.52
N THR A 199 -0.33 7.77 -4.25
CA THR A 199 -1.11 7.91 -3.00
C THR A 199 -0.26 7.54 -1.81
N MET A 200 0.37 6.37 -1.81
CA MET A 200 1.25 5.92 -0.70
C MET A 200 2.39 6.93 -0.45
N ARG A 201 3.08 7.36 -1.51
CA ARG A 201 4.16 8.35 -1.40
C ARG A 201 3.66 9.70 -0.87
N SER A 202 2.47 10.12 -1.30
CA SER A 202 1.88 11.38 -0.86
C SER A 202 1.48 11.32 0.61
N VAL A 203 0.85 10.23 1.07
CA VAL A 203 0.56 10.00 2.49
C VAL A 203 1.84 10.08 3.33
N VAL A 204 2.88 9.33 2.96
CA VAL A 204 4.18 9.36 3.68
C VAL A 204 4.76 10.76 3.77
N ARG A 205 4.62 11.60 2.74
CA ARG A 205 5.08 13.00 2.73
C ARG A 205 4.25 13.96 3.56
N LEU A 206 3.00 13.61 3.88
CA LEU A 206 2.12 14.41 4.75
C LEU A 206 2.40 14.16 6.24
N LEU A 207 3.00 13.01 6.56
CA LEU A 207 3.26 12.53 7.90
C LEU A 207 4.67 12.94 8.37
N SER A 208 4.85 13.02 9.69
CA SER A 208 6.19 13.05 10.27
C SER A 208 6.89 11.69 10.04
N PRO A 209 8.23 11.58 10.12
CA PRO A 209 8.90 10.30 9.96
C PRO A 209 8.41 9.21 10.92
N GLN A 210 8.07 9.55 12.17
CA GLN A 210 7.52 8.58 13.11
C GLN A 210 6.13 8.09 12.67
N GLN A 211 5.22 9.03 12.37
CA GLN A 211 3.87 8.74 11.86
C GLN A 211 3.90 7.93 10.55
N ALA A 212 4.84 8.22 9.67
CA ALA A 212 5.00 7.51 8.41
C ALA A 212 5.39 6.04 8.62
N ILE A 213 6.26 5.76 9.62
CA ILE A 213 6.61 4.36 9.94
C ILE A 213 5.40 3.61 10.47
N GLU A 214 4.64 4.19 11.39
CA GLU A 214 3.43 3.56 11.93
C GLU A 214 2.42 3.25 10.82
N PHE A 215 2.21 4.19 9.90
CA PHE A 215 1.38 3.96 8.71
C PHE A 215 1.92 2.83 7.82
N LEU A 216 3.23 2.77 7.59
CA LEU A 216 3.85 1.73 6.76
C LEU A 216 3.80 0.35 7.43
N ILE A 217 3.97 0.28 8.75
CA ILE A 217 3.80 -0.94 9.54
C ILE A 217 2.36 -1.43 9.39
N ALA A 218 1.36 -0.60 9.73
CA ALA A 218 -0.05 -0.98 9.64
C ALA A 218 -0.46 -1.40 8.22
N SER A 219 0.02 -0.69 7.20
CA SER A 219 -0.21 -1.04 5.79
C SER A 219 0.32 -2.42 5.45
N ALA A 220 1.52 -2.75 5.93
CA ALA A 220 2.14 -4.02 5.61
C ALA A 220 1.62 -5.17 6.46
N GLU A 221 1.28 -4.94 7.73
CA GLU A 221 0.57 -5.91 8.58
C GLU A 221 -0.78 -6.29 7.99
N MET A 222 -1.52 -5.32 7.43
CA MET A 222 -2.75 -5.59 6.69
C MET A 222 -2.48 -6.51 5.50
N LEU A 223 -1.47 -6.22 4.66
CA LEU A 223 -1.10 -7.06 3.52
C LEU A 223 -0.68 -8.47 3.96
N VAL A 224 0.12 -8.56 5.03
CA VAL A 224 0.60 -9.84 5.58
C VAL A 224 -0.55 -10.66 6.14
N GLY A 225 -1.45 -10.03 6.89
CA GLY A 225 -2.63 -10.67 7.47
C GLY A 225 -3.60 -11.18 6.40
N ILE A 226 -3.87 -10.39 5.36
CA ILE A 226 -4.70 -10.80 4.22
C ILE A 226 -4.08 -12.04 3.56
N ARG A 227 -2.80 -12.00 3.17
CA ARG A 227 -2.17 -13.15 2.52
C ARG A 227 -2.16 -14.38 3.42
N GLY A 228 -1.77 -14.23 4.69
CA GLY A 228 -1.73 -15.33 5.65
C GLY A 228 -3.11 -15.98 5.84
N TRP A 229 -4.17 -15.18 5.93
CA TRP A 229 -5.54 -15.71 6.03
C TRP A 229 -5.97 -16.41 4.74
N GLY A 230 -5.67 -15.82 3.57
CA GLY A 230 -5.95 -16.42 2.27
C GLY A 230 -5.25 -17.76 2.07
N SER A 231 -3.95 -17.85 2.37
CA SER A 231 -3.15 -19.07 2.25
C SER A 231 -3.69 -20.21 3.13
N ASN A 232 -4.18 -19.90 4.33
CA ASN A 232 -4.77 -20.90 5.22
C ASN A 232 -6.08 -21.49 4.68
N HIS A 233 -6.84 -20.76 3.86
CA HIS A 233 -8.06 -21.27 3.22
C HIS A 233 -7.82 -21.92 1.87
N ASP A 234 -6.83 -21.45 1.12
CA ASP A 234 -6.46 -22.00 -0.19
C ASP A 234 -5.78 -23.37 -0.08
N CYS A 235 -5.16 -23.66 1.07
CA CYS A 235 -4.60 -24.98 1.35
C CYS A 235 -5.73 -26.02 1.37
N PRO A 236 -5.63 -27.14 0.61
CA PRO A 236 -6.66 -28.16 0.59
C PRO A 236 -6.88 -28.66 2.02
N ARG A 237 -8.08 -28.43 2.57
CA ARG A 237 -8.53 -29.20 3.75
C ARG A 237 -8.51 -30.65 3.29
N GLY A 238 -7.62 -31.46 3.87
CA GLY A 238 -7.44 -32.86 3.50
C GLY A 238 -8.81 -33.52 3.32
N ARG A 239 -9.06 -34.03 2.12
CA ARG A 239 -10.21 -34.89 1.84
C ARG A 239 -9.91 -36.31 2.28
#